data_AF-A0A2P7T9Q8-F1
#
_entry.id   AF-A0A2P7T9Q8-F1
#
_cell.length_a   1.000
_cell.length_b   1.000
_cell.length_c   1.000
_cell.angle_alpha   90.00
_cell.angle_beta   90.00
_cell.angle_gamma   90.00
#
_symmetry.space_group_name_H-M   'P 1'
#
loop_
_entity.id
_entity.type
_entity.pdbx_description
1 polymer ?
#
loop_
_entity_poly.entity_id
_entity_poly.type
_entity_poly.pdbx_seq_one_letter_code
_entity_poly.pdbx_strand_id
1 'polypeptide(L)'
;MRTSLVAPIMVFLLVLVSCKGKEQDANRQAADKPGAATQTPVVTPYAGENGLQKSVTNNQQGQVAEEGDLLNGKKEGTWVTYHNSGLVASVTSYRGGKKHGFAMKADDTGSITERMFYVNDQLEGKRFLYNHTRVKEEANYRNGKLDGERKLYYDDGKVQEEGNFKNGKRDGIAKWYDQQGSVTIQYTYKDGEKVE
;
A
#
# COMPACT_ATOMS: atom_id res chain seq x y z
N MET A 1 3.96 68.77 45.68
CA MET A 1 3.84 67.38 46.17
C MET A 1 3.12 66.53 45.13
N ARG A 2 3.85 65.60 44.51
CA ARG A 2 3.45 64.30 43.94
C ARG A 2 4.41 63.95 42.81
N THR A 3 5.22 62.95 43.13
CA THR A 3 6.19 62.19 42.36
C THR A 3 5.58 61.51 41.14
N SER A 4 6.34 61.43 40.05
CA SER A 4 6.45 60.18 39.27
C SER A 4 7.75 60.14 38.49
N LEU A 5 8.47 59.05 38.76
CA LEU A 5 9.73 58.59 38.22
C LEU A 5 9.44 57.91 36.87
N VAL A 6 10.21 58.18 35.82
CA VAL A 6 10.29 57.30 34.64
C VAL A 6 11.77 57.11 34.31
N ALA A 7 12.23 55.87 34.42
CA ALA A 7 13.59 55.44 34.09
C ALA A 7 13.72 55.18 32.57
N PRO A 8 14.89 55.38 31.96
CA PRO A 8 15.13 55.09 30.54
C PRO A 8 15.87 53.75 30.38
N ILE A 9 15.38 52.85 29.51
CA ILE A 9 16.11 51.62 29.17
C ILE A 9 15.99 51.30 27.67
N MET A 10 17.12 51.52 26.99
CA MET A 10 17.77 50.62 26.03
C MET A 10 17.11 50.36 24.66
N VAL A 11 17.54 51.13 23.66
CA VAL A 11 17.45 50.77 22.24
C VAL A 11 18.81 50.22 21.82
N PHE A 12 18.87 48.92 21.51
CA PHE A 12 20.09 48.24 21.03
C PHE A 12 19.90 47.76 19.59
N LEU A 13 20.85 48.17 18.75
CA LEU A 13 21.36 47.57 17.52
C LEU A 13 20.38 47.24 16.36
N LEU A 14 20.49 48.07 15.31
CA LEU A 14 20.23 47.71 13.92
C LEU A 14 21.40 46.83 13.41
N VAL A 15 21.13 45.58 13.05
CA VAL A 15 21.99 44.80 12.15
C VAL A 15 21.11 44.28 11.02
N LEU A 16 21.40 44.74 9.80
CA LEU A 16 20.80 44.27 8.56
C LEU A 16 21.29 42.86 8.27
N VAL A 17 20.37 41.89 8.20
CA VAL A 17 20.65 40.57 7.62
C VAL A 17 19.69 40.31 6.47
N SER A 18 20.31 39.87 5.37
CA SER A 18 19.80 39.72 4.01
C SER A 18 18.78 38.58 3.83
N CYS A 19 18.15 38.59 2.67
CA CYS A 19 16.98 37.81 2.25
C CYS A 19 17.13 36.28 2.21
N LYS A 20 15.99 35.64 2.53
CA LYS A 20 15.34 34.46 1.91
C LYS A 20 16.22 33.29 1.41
N GLY A 21 16.04 32.15 2.08
CA GLY A 21 16.19 30.81 1.54
C GLY A 21 15.65 29.79 2.52
N LYS A 22 14.38 29.39 2.39
CA LYS A 22 13.84 28.18 3.04
C LYS A 22 13.63 27.15 1.95
N GLU A 23 14.60 26.27 1.79
CA GLU A 23 14.41 24.98 1.14
C GLU A 23 14.45 23.96 2.26
N GLN A 24 13.30 23.36 2.55
CA GLN A 24 13.19 22.31 3.55
C GLN A 24 13.77 21.03 2.96
N ASP A 25 14.80 20.52 3.63
CA ASP A 25 15.38 19.22 3.37
C ASP A 25 14.28 18.14 3.38
N ALA A 26 14.08 17.51 2.22
CA ALA A 26 13.28 16.31 2.07
C ALA A 26 14.03 15.12 2.71
N ASN A 27 13.98 15.03 4.03
CA ASN A 27 14.38 13.84 4.75
C ASN A 27 13.29 12.76 4.59
N ARG A 28 13.32 12.04 3.46
CA ARG A 28 12.58 10.78 3.33
C ARG A 28 13.26 9.75 4.23
N GLN A 29 12.73 9.60 5.44
CA GLN A 29 13.01 8.43 6.27
C GLN A 29 12.69 7.17 5.46
N ALA A 30 13.64 6.25 5.47
CA ALA A 30 13.51 4.95 4.86
C ALA A 30 12.24 4.26 5.39
N ALA A 31 11.39 3.80 4.47
CA ALA A 31 10.26 2.95 4.80
C ALA A 31 10.75 1.77 5.64
N ASP A 32 10.18 1.64 6.84
CA ASP A 32 10.38 0.49 7.73
C ASP A 32 9.96 -0.75 6.94
N LYS A 33 10.93 -1.54 6.47
CA LYS A 33 10.64 -2.79 5.79
C LYS A 33 10.01 -3.73 6.81
N PRO A 34 8.95 -4.49 6.48
CA PRO A 34 8.48 -5.56 7.35
C PRO A 34 9.55 -6.65 7.38
N GLY A 35 10.41 -6.57 8.39
CA GLY A 35 11.59 -7.40 8.56
C GLY A 35 12.17 -7.28 9.96
N ALA A 36 11.34 -7.10 10.97
CA ALA A 36 11.74 -7.32 12.35
C ALA A 36 11.66 -8.82 12.65
N ALA A 37 12.71 -9.40 13.23
CA ALA A 37 12.73 -10.80 13.65
C ALA A 37 11.53 -11.08 14.58
N THR A 38 10.59 -11.90 14.12
CA THR A 38 9.36 -12.24 14.85
C THR A 38 9.62 -13.32 15.90
N GLN A 39 8.95 -13.24 17.04
CA GLN A 39 8.95 -14.31 18.04
C GLN A 39 8.16 -15.53 17.53
N THR A 40 8.32 -16.68 18.18
CA THR A 40 7.48 -17.87 17.90
C THR A 40 6.02 -17.54 18.19
N PRO A 41 5.07 -17.92 17.31
CA PRO A 41 3.64 -17.69 17.54
C PRO A 41 3.15 -18.41 18.81
N VAL A 42 2.33 -17.73 19.59
CA VAL A 42 1.51 -18.31 20.65
C VAL A 42 0.25 -18.87 20.02
N VAL A 43 -0.02 -20.16 20.23
CA VAL A 43 -1.16 -20.86 19.64
C VAL A 43 -2.11 -21.34 20.74
N THR A 44 -3.37 -20.92 20.67
CA THR A 44 -4.41 -21.23 21.66
C THR A 44 -5.58 -21.95 21.00
N PRO A 45 -5.89 -23.20 21.37
CA PRO A 45 -7.05 -23.92 20.83
C PRO A 45 -8.37 -23.23 21.20
N TYR A 46 -9.34 -23.23 20.29
CA TYR A 46 -10.71 -22.84 20.61
C TYR A 46 -11.44 -24.00 21.29
N ALA A 47 -12.14 -23.72 22.39
CA ALA A 47 -12.87 -24.75 23.13
C ALA A 47 -14.02 -25.32 22.30
N GLY A 48 -14.07 -26.65 22.15
CA GLY A 48 -15.15 -27.33 21.41
C GLY A 48 -14.97 -27.37 19.88
N GLU A 49 -13.92 -26.76 19.33
CA GLU A 49 -13.65 -26.75 17.90
C GLU A 49 -12.41 -27.59 17.55
N ASN A 50 -12.62 -28.76 16.97
CA ASN A 50 -11.54 -29.68 16.65
C ASN A 50 -10.60 -29.08 15.60
N GLY A 51 -9.35 -28.83 16.01
CA GLY A 51 -8.28 -28.39 15.13
C GLY A 51 -8.26 -26.90 14.83
N LEU A 52 -9.25 -26.11 15.28
CA LEU A 52 -9.22 -24.65 15.16
C LEU A 52 -8.43 -24.04 16.32
N GLN A 53 -7.47 -23.17 16.01
CA GLN A 53 -6.58 -22.56 16.99
C GLN A 53 -6.30 -21.10 16.62
N LYS A 54 -6.38 -20.18 17.58
CA LYS A 54 -5.90 -18.82 17.41
C LYS A 54 -4.37 -18.81 17.40
N SER A 55 -3.74 -18.11 16.47
CA SER A 55 -2.31 -17.86 16.42
C SER A 55 -2.03 -16.37 16.57
N VAL A 56 -1.14 -16.01 17.50
CA VAL A 56 -0.70 -14.62 17.73
C VAL A 56 0.82 -14.58 17.77
N THR A 57 1.41 -13.77 16.91
CA THR A 57 2.85 -13.52 16.86
C THR A 57 3.12 -12.10 17.33
N ASN A 58 3.99 -11.94 18.33
CA ASN A 58 4.42 -10.62 18.78
C ASN A 58 5.77 -10.21 18.16
N ASN A 59 5.99 -8.91 17.99
CA ASN A 59 7.28 -8.33 17.68
C ASN A 59 8.19 -8.33 18.93
N GLN A 60 9.44 -7.88 18.78
CA GLN A 60 10.41 -7.82 19.88
C GLN A 60 10.01 -6.87 21.02
N GLN A 61 9.12 -5.92 20.75
CA GLN A 61 8.58 -4.98 21.74
C GLN A 61 7.36 -5.55 22.48
N GLY A 62 6.94 -6.78 22.16
CA GLY A 62 5.78 -7.43 22.76
C GLY A 62 4.43 -6.99 22.18
N GLN A 63 4.42 -6.20 21.10
CA GLN A 63 3.20 -5.81 20.39
C GLN A 63 2.82 -6.88 19.36
N VAL A 64 1.52 -7.05 19.09
CA VAL A 64 1.05 -8.00 18.08
C VAL A 64 1.54 -7.58 16.69
N ALA A 65 2.26 -8.48 16.02
CA ALA A 65 2.80 -8.30 14.68
C ALA A 65 1.96 -9.04 13.62
N GLU A 66 1.38 -10.18 13.99
CA GLU A 66 0.52 -10.97 13.13
C GLU A 66 -0.48 -11.77 13.98
N GLU A 67 -1.73 -11.87 13.55
CA GLU A 67 -2.69 -12.80 14.11
C GLU A 67 -3.61 -13.40 13.05
N GLY A 68 -4.20 -14.54 13.38
CA GLY A 68 -5.18 -15.25 12.56
C GLY A 68 -5.46 -16.63 13.12
N ASP A 69 -6.23 -17.42 12.38
CA ASP A 69 -6.61 -18.76 12.80
C ASP A 69 -5.86 -19.84 12.02
N LEU A 70 -5.55 -20.93 12.73
CA LEU A 70 -5.03 -22.17 12.19
C LEU A 70 -6.15 -23.22 12.23
N LEU A 71 -6.37 -23.92 11.13
CA LEU A 71 -7.15 -25.14 11.08
C LEU A 71 -6.21 -26.32 10.80
N ASN A 72 -6.11 -27.24 11.75
CA ASN A 72 -5.19 -28.39 11.69
C ASN A 72 -3.74 -27.96 11.41
N GLY A 73 -3.30 -26.89 12.07
CA GLY A 73 -1.95 -26.34 11.94
C GLY A 73 -1.67 -25.54 10.65
N LYS A 74 -2.68 -25.27 9.81
CA LYS A 74 -2.55 -24.49 8.58
C LYS A 74 -3.34 -23.19 8.68
N LYS A 75 -2.83 -22.08 8.13
CA LYS A 75 -3.55 -20.80 8.06
C LYS A 75 -4.93 -21.00 7.43
N GLU A 76 -5.97 -20.52 8.11
CA GLU A 76 -7.36 -20.57 7.67
C GLU A 76 -8.03 -19.23 7.96
N GLY A 77 -8.97 -18.82 7.10
CA GLY A 77 -9.69 -17.57 7.27
C GLY A 77 -8.81 -16.34 7.11
N THR A 78 -9.14 -15.27 7.83
CA THR A 78 -8.47 -13.97 7.71
C THR A 78 -7.25 -13.91 8.60
N TRP A 79 -6.11 -13.54 8.00
CA TRP A 79 -4.88 -13.23 8.72
C TRP A 79 -4.56 -11.75 8.58
N VAL A 80 -4.15 -11.14 9.69
CA VAL A 80 -3.86 -9.72 9.80
C VAL A 80 -2.40 -9.55 10.24
N THR A 81 -1.66 -8.68 9.58
CA THR A 81 -0.34 -8.22 10.05
C THR A 81 -0.42 -6.76 10.42
N TYR A 82 0.43 -6.33 11.35
CA TYR A 82 0.45 -4.96 11.88
C TYR A 82 1.81 -4.32 11.67
N HIS A 83 1.80 -3.00 11.49
CA HIS A 83 2.98 -2.15 11.61
C HIS A 83 3.38 -2.00 13.07
N ASN A 84 4.60 -1.53 13.34
CA ASN A 84 5.06 -1.22 14.71
C ASN A 84 4.20 -0.15 15.40
N SER A 85 3.47 0.67 14.63
CA SER A 85 2.48 1.62 15.15
C SER A 85 1.21 0.94 15.69
N GLY A 86 1.01 -0.36 15.44
CA GLY A 86 -0.21 -1.09 15.72
C GLY A 86 -1.30 -0.93 14.63
N LEU A 87 -1.04 -0.14 13.60
CA LEU A 87 -1.94 -0.04 12.44
C LEU A 87 -1.83 -1.30 11.57
N VAL A 88 -2.93 -1.66 10.92
CA VAL A 88 -2.97 -2.82 10.01
C VAL A 88 -2.04 -2.59 8.84
N ALA A 89 -1.11 -3.51 8.61
CA ALA A 89 -0.21 -3.54 7.47
C ALA A 89 -0.75 -4.37 6.32
N SER A 90 -1.38 -5.51 6.62
CA SER A 90 -2.03 -6.33 5.60
C SER A 90 -3.17 -7.16 6.19
N VAL A 91 -4.13 -7.49 5.32
CA VAL A 91 -5.16 -8.48 5.58
C VAL A 91 -5.15 -9.47 4.43
N THR A 92 -5.08 -10.77 4.70
CA THR A 92 -5.02 -11.81 3.67
C THR A 92 -5.89 -12.99 4.07
N SER A 93 -6.74 -13.44 3.16
CA SER A 93 -7.57 -14.64 3.34
C SER A 93 -6.78 -15.89 2.97
N TYR A 94 -6.89 -16.93 3.80
CA TYR A 94 -6.28 -18.24 3.61
C TYR A 94 -7.33 -19.35 3.64
N ARG A 95 -7.04 -20.43 2.89
CA ARG A 95 -7.76 -21.70 2.95
C ARG A 95 -6.76 -22.84 2.85
N GLY A 96 -6.73 -23.71 3.86
CA GLY A 96 -5.80 -24.85 3.88
C GLY A 96 -4.33 -24.45 3.76
N GLY A 97 -3.96 -23.29 4.33
CA GLY A 97 -2.60 -22.75 4.32
C GLY A 97 -2.21 -21.97 3.07
N LYS A 98 -3.10 -21.87 2.06
CA LYS A 98 -2.85 -21.12 0.81
C LYS A 98 -3.66 -19.83 0.79
N LYS A 99 -3.14 -18.76 0.20
CA LYS A 99 -3.91 -17.53 -0.04
C LYS A 99 -5.09 -17.85 -0.94
N HIS A 100 -6.29 -17.52 -0.49
CA HIS A 100 -7.53 -17.83 -1.19
C HIS A 100 -8.61 -16.82 -0.77
N GLY A 101 -9.00 -15.97 -1.71
CA GLY A 101 -9.92 -14.86 -1.48
C GLY A 101 -9.23 -13.52 -1.43
N PHE A 102 -9.79 -12.59 -0.65
CA PHE A 102 -9.38 -11.19 -0.61
C PHE A 102 -8.03 -11.00 0.08
N ALA A 103 -7.26 -10.02 -0.40
CA ALA A 103 -6.12 -9.48 0.31
C ALA A 103 -6.00 -7.96 0.12
N MET A 104 -5.46 -7.26 1.13
CA MET A 104 -5.10 -5.84 1.04
C MET A 104 -3.79 -5.54 1.76
N LYS A 105 -3.16 -4.44 1.38
CA LYS A 105 -2.03 -3.83 2.10
C LYS A 105 -2.33 -2.36 2.40
N ALA A 106 -1.79 -1.89 3.51
CA ALA A 106 -1.80 -0.50 3.89
C ALA A 106 -0.40 -0.04 4.33
N ASP A 107 -0.11 1.25 4.16
CA ASP A 107 1.13 1.85 4.65
C ASP A 107 1.06 2.14 6.17
N ASP A 108 2.15 2.69 6.70
CA ASP A 108 2.33 3.00 8.13
C ASP A 108 1.42 4.14 8.62
N THR A 109 0.74 4.84 7.72
CA THR A 109 -0.32 5.82 8.03
C THR A 109 -1.72 5.18 8.05
N GLY A 110 -1.83 3.91 7.67
CA GLY A 110 -3.09 3.19 7.54
C GLY A 110 -3.79 3.40 6.18
N SER A 111 -3.16 4.08 5.23
CA SER A 111 -3.72 4.27 3.90
C SER A 111 -3.60 2.99 3.09
N ILE A 112 -4.70 2.52 2.51
CA ILE A 112 -4.71 1.33 1.65
C ILE A 112 -3.90 1.63 0.39
N THR A 113 -2.89 0.82 0.12
CA THR A 113 -2.00 0.96 -1.04
C THR A 113 -2.31 -0.07 -2.12
N GLU A 114 -2.91 -1.19 -1.75
CA GLU A 114 -3.15 -2.30 -2.66
C GLU A 114 -4.35 -3.15 -2.23
N ARG A 115 -5.17 -3.58 -3.21
CA ARG A 115 -6.21 -4.61 -3.04
C ARG A 115 -6.08 -5.68 -4.13
N MET A 116 -6.25 -6.93 -3.76
CA MET A 116 -6.04 -8.10 -4.61
C MET A 116 -7.02 -9.23 -4.26
N PHE A 117 -7.08 -10.23 -5.15
CA PHE A 117 -7.71 -11.51 -4.89
C PHE A 117 -6.79 -12.65 -5.29
N TYR A 118 -6.85 -13.75 -4.54
CA TYR A 118 -6.05 -14.94 -4.74
C TYR A 118 -6.94 -16.17 -4.91
N VAL A 119 -6.48 -17.12 -5.72
CA VAL A 119 -6.98 -18.50 -5.75
C VAL A 119 -5.76 -19.42 -5.66
N ASN A 120 -5.63 -20.14 -4.54
CA ASN A 120 -4.54 -21.10 -4.32
C ASN A 120 -3.15 -20.50 -4.55
N ASP A 121 -2.86 -19.39 -3.86
CA ASP A 121 -1.62 -18.59 -3.95
C ASP A 121 -1.39 -17.82 -5.25
N GLN A 122 -2.25 -17.98 -6.27
CA GLN A 122 -2.17 -17.24 -7.53
C GLN A 122 -3.08 -16.02 -7.51
N LEU A 123 -2.59 -14.87 -7.98
CA LEU A 123 -3.46 -13.71 -8.21
C LEU A 123 -4.52 -14.06 -9.26
N GLU A 124 -5.77 -13.73 -8.95
CA GLU A 124 -6.93 -14.01 -9.79
C GLU A 124 -7.92 -12.84 -9.71
N GLY A 125 -8.43 -12.37 -10.84
CA GLY A 125 -9.34 -11.22 -10.89
C GLY A 125 -8.63 -9.87 -10.78
N LYS A 126 -9.34 -8.86 -10.29
CA LYS A 126 -8.84 -7.48 -10.26
C LYS A 126 -7.83 -7.23 -9.13
N ARG A 127 -6.72 -6.57 -9.48
CA ARG A 127 -5.82 -5.88 -8.56
C ARG A 127 -5.98 -4.37 -8.72
N PHE A 128 -5.97 -3.67 -7.59
CA PHE A 128 -5.99 -2.21 -7.52
C PHE A 128 -4.74 -1.73 -6.79
N LEU A 129 -4.05 -0.74 -7.35
CA LEU A 129 -3.07 0.07 -6.64
C LEU A 129 -3.64 1.44 -6.36
N TYR A 130 -3.29 2.00 -5.21
CA TYR A 130 -3.76 3.30 -4.78
C TYR A 130 -2.60 4.29 -4.66
N ASN A 131 -2.87 5.54 -5.00
CA ASN A 131 -2.11 6.71 -4.57
C ASN A 131 -3.02 7.50 -3.62
N HIS A 132 -2.71 7.46 -2.32
CA HIS A 132 -3.59 7.95 -1.26
C HIS A 132 -5.00 7.34 -1.36
N THR A 133 -6.02 8.14 -1.64
CA THR A 133 -7.42 7.69 -1.72
C THR A 133 -7.88 7.34 -3.14
N ARG A 134 -7.01 7.52 -4.14
CA ARG A 134 -7.36 7.36 -5.56
C ARG A 134 -6.72 6.13 -6.16
N VAL A 135 -7.43 5.49 -7.08
CA VAL A 135 -6.89 4.36 -7.85
C VAL A 135 -5.82 4.89 -8.80
N LYS A 136 -4.61 4.33 -8.69
CA LYS A 136 -3.47 4.60 -9.58
C LYS A 136 -3.38 3.58 -10.71
N GLU A 137 -3.76 2.33 -10.42
CA GLU A 137 -3.76 1.25 -11.40
C GLU A 137 -4.89 0.26 -11.12
N GLU A 138 -5.56 -0.18 -12.18
CA GLU A 138 -6.44 -1.35 -12.21
C GLU A 138 -5.86 -2.38 -13.17
N ALA A 139 -5.80 -3.64 -12.76
CA ALA A 139 -5.22 -4.71 -13.57
C ALA A 139 -5.96 -6.03 -13.35
N ASN A 140 -6.30 -6.74 -14.43
CA ASN A 140 -6.91 -8.07 -14.34
C ASN A 140 -5.84 -9.17 -14.39
N TYR A 141 -5.96 -10.14 -13.50
CA TYR A 141 -5.07 -11.29 -13.42
C TYR A 141 -5.84 -12.59 -13.60
N ARG A 142 -5.17 -13.58 -14.21
CA ARG A 142 -5.60 -14.96 -14.27
C ARG A 142 -4.40 -15.87 -14.04
N ASN A 143 -4.52 -16.83 -13.12
CA ASN A 143 -3.44 -17.77 -12.78
C ASN A 143 -2.10 -17.08 -12.50
N GLY A 144 -2.14 -15.94 -11.80
CA GLY A 144 -0.96 -15.16 -11.42
C GLY A 144 -0.35 -14.29 -12.54
N LYS A 145 -0.93 -14.28 -13.75
CA LYS A 145 -0.45 -13.46 -14.87
C LYS A 145 -1.45 -12.36 -15.20
N LEU A 146 -0.94 -11.21 -15.65
CA LEU A 146 -1.79 -10.13 -16.17
C LEU A 146 -2.52 -10.63 -17.43
N ASP A 147 -3.85 -10.67 -17.37
CA ASP A 147 -4.71 -11.24 -18.41
C ASP A 147 -6.05 -10.50 -18.40
N GLY A 148 -6.33 -9.78 -19.49
CA GLY A 148 -7.41 -8.83 -19.61
C GLY A 148 -6.93 -7.37 -19.54
N GLU A 149 -7.86 -6.48 -19.19
CA GLU A 149 -7.63 -5.04 -19.20
C GLU A 149 -6.68 -4.59 -18.09
N ARG A 150 -5.83 -3.61 -18.39
CA ARG A 150 -5.07 -2.82 -17.44
C ARG A 150 -5.27 -1.33 -17.73
N LYS A 151 -5.48 -0.55 -16.68
CA LYS A 151 -5.60 0.91 -16.71
C LYS A 151 -4.68 1.56 -15.70
N LEU A 152 -4.00 2.62 -16.12
CA LEU A 152 -3.26 3.54 -15.26
C LEU A 152 -3.98 4.89 -15.26
N TYR A 153 -3.94 5.57 -14.14
CA TYR A 153 -4.66 6.83 -13.94
C TYR A 153 -3.71 7.94 -13.52
N TYR A 154 -4.00 9.14 -13.99
CA TYR A 154 -3.44 10.38 -13.46
C TYR A 154 -3.97 10.63 -12.03
N ASP A 155 -3.29 11.51 -11.30
CA ASP A 155 -3.71 11.89 -9.93
C ASP A 155 -5.11 12.52 -9.89
N ASP A 156 -5.57 13.14 -11.00
CA ASP A 156 -6.92 13.68 -11.12
C ASP A 156 -8.01 12.60 -11.35
N GLY A 157 -7.60 11.35 -11.57
CA GLY A 157 -8.48 10.19 -11.78
C GLY A 157 -8.79 9.90 -13.25
N LYS A 158 -8.28 10.68 -14.20
CA LYS A 158 -8.43 10.38 -15.63
C LYS A 158 -7.51 9.25 -16.05
N VAL A 159 -7.92 8.48 -17.06
CA VAL A 159 -7.08 7.42 -17.63
C VAL A 159 -5.85 8.06 -18.26
N GLN A 160 -4.68 7.59 -17.86
CA GLN A 160 -3.38 7.93 -18.44
C GLN A 160 -2.99 6.92 -19.53
N GLU A 161 -3.24 5.65 -19.28
CA GLU A 161 -2.93 4.56 -20.19
C GLU A 161 -3.95 3.45 -20.01
N GLU A 162 -4.37 2.82 -21.11
CA GLU A 162 -5.12 1.57 -21.07
C GLU A 162 -4.65 0.60 -22.15
N GLY A 163 -4.85 -0.69 -21.88
CA GLY A 163 -4.61 -1.74 -22.87
C GLY A 163 -5.01 -3.11 -22.36
N ASN A 164 -4.98 -4.10 -23.26
CA ASN A 164 -5.27 -5.48 -22.94
C ASN A 164 -3.97 -6.32 -22.89
N PHE A 165 -4.02 -7.35 -22.06
CA PHE A 165 -2.93 -8.29 -21.86
C PHE A 165 -3.44 -9.73 -21.99
N LYS A 166 -2.57 -10.61 -22.44
CA LYS A 166 -2.79 -12.06 -22.50
C LYS A 166 -1.53 -12.75 -21.99
N ASN A 167 -1.68 -13.60 -20.97
CA ASN A 167 -0.54 -14.32 -20.36
C ASN A 167 0.66 -13.42 -19.99
N GLY A 168 0.40 -12.20 -19.52
CA GLY A 168 1.43 -11.25 -19.10
C GLY A 168 2.00 -10.37 -20.21
N LYS A 169 1.55 -10.53 -21.46
CA LYS A 169 2.02 -9.75 -22.61
C LYS A 169 0.92 -8.84 -23.15
N ARG A 170 1.25 -7.63 -23.63
CA ARG A 170 0.25 -6.77 -24.29
C ARG A 170 -0.30 -7.48 -25.52
N ASP A 171 -1.62 -7.50 -25.67
CA ASP A 171 -2.32 -8.10 -26.80
C ASP A 171 -3.59 -7.29 -27.09
N GLY A 172 -3.67 -6.70 -28.28
CA GLY A 172 -4.71 -5.75 -28.67
C GLY A 172 -4.26 -4.30 -28.63
N ILE A 173 -5.23 -3.39 -28.69
CA ILE A 173 -4.99 -1.94 -28.74
C ILE A 173 -4.56 -1.45 -27.36
N ALA A 174 -3.50 -0.63 -27.33
CA ALA A 174 -3.10 0.18 -26.20
C ALA A 174 -3.18 1.67 -26.56
N LYS A 175 -3.66 2.47 -25.63
CA LYS A 175 -3.82 3.92 -25.77
C LYS A 175 -3.18 4.64 -24.62
N TRP A 176 -2.61 5.80 -24.93
CA TRP A 176 -2.12 6.77 -23.95
C TRP A 176 -2.87 8.07 -24.16
N TYR A 177 -3.21 8.72 -23.06
CA TYR A 177 -4.02 9.92 -23.02
C TYR A 177 -3.20 11.07 -22.45
N ASP A 178 -3.56 12.31 -22.78
CA ASP A 178 -3.09 13.49 -22.05
C ASP A 178 -3.98 13.77 -20.82
N GLN A 179 -3.64 14.81 -20.04
CA GLN A 179 -4.41 15.21 -18.87
C GLN A 179 -5.81 15.78 -19.20
N GLN A 180 -6.09 16.08 -20.46
CA GLN A 180 -7.40 16.52 -20.94
C GLN A 180 -8.28 15.31 -21.32
N GLY A 181 -7.68 14.12 -21.45
CA GLY A 181 -8.34 12.88 -21.84
C GLY A 181 -8.29 12.60 -23.34
N SER A 182 -7.48 13.35 -24.11
CA SER A 182 -7.29 13.13 -25.54
C SER A 182 -6.26 12.03 -25.78
N VAL A 183 -6.52 11.13 -26.73
CA VAL A 183 -5.54 10.10 -27.12
C VAL A 183 -4.34 10.77 -27.77
N THR A 184 -3.16 10.60 -27.20
CA THR A 184 -1.88 11.09 -27.74
C THR A 184 -1.15 10.02 -28.54
N ILE A 185 -1.26 8.77 -28.11
CA ILE A 185 -0.59 7.63 -28.73
C ILE A 185 -1.57 6.45 -28.77
N GLN A 186 -1.60 5.73 -29.89
CA GLN A 186 -2.28 4.46 -30.02
C GLN A 186 -1.39 3.48 -30.77
N TYR A 187 -1.24 2.28 -30.21
CA TYR A 187 -0.54 1.17 -30.87
C TYR A 187 -1.35 -0.11 -30.73
N THR A 188 -1.22 -0.99 -31.72
CA THR A 188 -1.73 -2.36 -31.64
C THR A 188 -0.58 -3.27 -31.25
N TYR A 189 -0.82 -4.21 -30.35
CA TYR A 189 0.15 -5.21 -29.93
C TYR A 189 -0.35 -6.63 -30.23
N LYS A 190 0.59 -7.51 -30.55
CA LYS A 190 0.36 -8.94 -30.62
C LYS A 190 1.47 -9.66 -29.87
N ASP A 191 1.10 -10.47 -28.88
CA ASP A 191 2.05 -11.25 -28.08
C ASP A 191 3.24 -10.42 -27.52
N GLY A 192 2.96 -9.18 -27.13
CA GLY A 192 3.91 -8.24 -26.54
C GLY A 192 4.65 -7.36 -27.56
N GLU A 193 4.52 -7.61 -28.86
CA GLU A 193 5.19 -6.86 -29.91
C GLU A 193 4.23 -5.87 -30.55
N LYS A 194 4.72 -4.66 -30.84
CA LYS A 194 3.94 -3.65 -31.56
C LYS A 194 3.77 -4.12 -33.01
N VAL A 195 2.54 -4.11 -33.51
CA VAL A 195 2.21 -4.38 -34.91
C VAL A 195 1.74 -3.09 -35.58
N GLU A 196 2.15 -2.90 -36.84
CA GLU A 196 1.74 -1.78 -37.69
C GLU A 196 0.36 -2.02 -38.31
#